data_AF-A0A6G2HFE5-F1
#
_entry.id   AF-A0A6G2HFE5-F1
#
_cell.length_a   1.000
_cell.length_b   1.000
_cell.length_c   1.000
_cell.angle_alpha   90.00
_cell.angle_beta   90.00
_cell.angle_gamma   90.00
#
_symmetry.space_group_name_H-M   'P 1'
#
loop_
_entity.id
_entity.type
_entity.pdbx_description
1 polymer ?
#
loop_
_entity_poly.entity_id
_entity_poly.type
_entity_poly.pdbx_seq_one_letter_code
_entity_poly.pdbx_strand_id
1 'polypeptide(L)'
;MTRFTRRRALHGLGGAAGVALAGCLAPPAAGPNGGDGTDDGSDDAGNGGGTGNGNENGDDVENGEDDADHGDGIEIEVHRVADGLSKAVWDHRERPGVCFLFRDAFDGEWLFADADADARAFVSGTDFDAAALLYVESVGPTICYTDLEFGAFTRENGTLAGEAAAIDTAAAAEMCGPALNYPGALVRVTADPLPEVARLRITNGWGEEATVRSDDNVLDPGLLRGYVEPAEEPPAVPDALVCDDDGFERHYPGYADSDAVAWGSAAGVDGRAGLELRVLSRDEPPDPPDVEASEHDALDEPPLATAGDTETANGPDGPTPPEGALTFSRGDEVRIELTNVSSRQLGVGNEGKYNLEAETAAGWTEVRGGDDGESFPYTDELRLLSPGERVSWAFTMTEDGLVEGGPHADRLRVCPTLQPGRYRFVFWGAEPVAVAFDYEG
;
A
#
# COMPACT_ATOMS: atom_id res chain seq x y z
N MET A 1 18.65 -15.10 21.66
CA MET A 1 18.19 -15.49 23.01
C MET A 1 18.97 -14.73 24.07
N THR A 2 18.42 -13.62 24.53
CA THR A 2 18.90 -12.81 25.66
C THR A 2 17.66 -12.39 26.44
N ARG A 3 17.52 -12.94 27.65
CA ARG A 3 16.35 -12.76 28.52
C ARG A 3 16.40 -11.37 29.14
N PHE A 4 15.42 -10.51 28.85
CA PHE A 4 15.21 -9.27 29.58
C PHE A 4 14.42 -9.57 30.87
N THR A 5 15.04 -9.30 32.02
CA THR A 5 14.45 -9.48 33.35
C THR A 5 13.70 -8.22 33.78
N ARG A 6 12.42 -8.37 34.11
CA ARG A 6 11.57 -7.31 34.70
C ARG A 6 11.97 -7.01 36.16
N ARG A 7 12.26 -5.74 36.46
CA ARG A 7 12.05 -4.94 37.70
C ARG A 7 12.97 -3.70 37.58
N ARG A 8 12.57 -2.44 37.83
CA ARG A 8 11.55 -1.89 38.75
C ARG A 8 11.36 -0.37 38.52
N ALA A 9 10.15 0.10 38.86
CA ALA A 9 9.77 1.40 39.43
C ALA A 9 9.83 2.67 38.55
N LEU A 10 8.68 3.29 38.21
CA LEU A 10 7.88 4.21 39.05
C LEU A 10 8.68 5.40 39.59
N HIS A 11 8.63 6.54 38.89
CA HIS A 11 8.58 7.88 39.47
C HIS A 11 7.99 8.86 38.45
N GLY A 12 6.94 9.59 38.83
CA GLY A 12 6.41 10.67 38.00
C GLY A 12 4.98 11.11 38.32
N LEU A 13 4.63 11.28 39.60
CA LEU A 13 3.46 12.08 39.95
C LEU A 13 3.81 13.57 39.79
N GLY A 14 2.89 14.28 39.15
CA GLY A 14 3.03 15.68 38.78
C GLY A 14 3.09 16.68 39.94
N GLY A 15 3.54 17.87 39.57
CA GLY A 15 3.52 19.08 40.37
C GLY A 15 3.70 20.27 39.44
N ALA A 16 2.61 20.95 39.15
CA ALA A 16 2.53 22.17 38.35
C ALA A 16 3.09 23.40 39.10
N ALA A 17 3.14 24.52 38.36
CA ALA A 17 3.53 25.89 38.70
C ALA A 17 5.03 26.18 38.57
N GLY A 18 5.50 27.21 37.88
CA GLY A 18 4.86 28.36 37.25
C GLY A 18 5.85 29.53 37.25
N VAL A 19 6.00 30.17 36.09
CA VAL A 19 6.41 31.58 35.84
C VAL A 19 7.88 32.00 36.06
N ALA A 20 8.53 32.23 34.90
CA ALA A 20 9.41 33.36 34.49
C ALA A 20 10.25 34.17 35.51
N LEU A 21 11.56 34.30 35.26
CA LEU A 21 12.20 35.50 34.69
C LEU A 21 13.75 35.40 34.64
N ALA A 22 14.26 35.84 33.49
CA ALA A 22 15.59 36.33 33.11
C ALA A 22 16.70 36.58 34.16
N GLY A 23 17.96 36.41 33.72
CA GLY A 23 19.05 37.32 34.11
C GLY A 23 20.44 36.71 34.23
N CYS A 24 21.31 37.06 33.28
CA CYS A 24 22.73 36.73 33.18
C CYS A 24 23.61 37.21 34.36
N LEU A 25 24.67 36.48 34.71
CA LEU A 25 26.11 36.85 34.57
C LEU A 25 27.03 36.04 35.50
N ALA A 26 28.26 35.87 35.00
CA ALA A 26 29.35 35.02 35.47
C ALA A 26 30.11 35.57 36.73
N PRO A 27 31.11 34.85 37.27
CA PRO A 27 31.55 34.84 38.68
C PRO A 27 32.69 35.86 38.96
N PRO A 28 33.22 36.01 40.21
CA PRO A 28 34.35 35.16 40.66
C PRO A 28 34.52 35.02 42.21
N ALA A 29 35.58 34.28 42.58
CA ALA A 29 36.46 34.48 43.76
C ALA A 29 36.48 33.37 44.85
N ALA A 30 37.50 32.52 44.68
CA ALA A 30 38.47 32.04 45.67
C ALA A 30 38.36 32.50 47.14
N GLY A 31 38.57 31.53 48.05
CA GLY A 31 39.31 31.76 49.29
C GLY A 31 38.83 30.96 50.50
N PRO A 32 39.73 30.59 51.43
CA PRO A 32 39.78 29.26 52.05
C PRO A 32 39.50 29.25 53.57
N ASN A 33 39.65 28.06 54.19
CA ASN A 33 39.77 27.71 55.63
C ASN A 33 38.77 26.57 55.94
N GLY A 34 39.08 25.45 56.61
CA GLY A 34 40.21 25.05 57.45
C GLY A 34 39.67 24.13 58.55
N GLY A 35 40.48 23.17 59.02
CA GLY A 35 40.21 22.29 60.18
C GLY A 35 39.68 20.91 59.78
N ASP A 36 40.45 19.82 59.77
CA ASP A 36 41.22 19.15 60.84
C ASP A 36 40.32 18.40 61.84
N GLY A 37 40.64 17.12 62.07
CA GLY A 37 39.88 16.21 62.93
C GLY A 37 40.00 14.74 62.53
N THR A 38 41.17 14.14 62.74
CA THR A 38 41.38 12.70 62.90
C THR A 38 40.68 12.17 64.17
N ASP A 39 40.17 10.94 64.15
CA ASP A 39 40.54 9.91 65.13
C ASP A 39 39.96 8.52 64.81
N ASP A 40 40.83 7.55 65.06
CA ASP A 40 40.68 6.10 64.96
C ASP A 40 39.83 5.51 66.10
N GLY A 41 39.38 4.26 65.96
CA GLY A 41 39.17 3.42 67.14
C GLY A 41 38.12 2.31 67.06
N SER A 42 38.60 1.11 66.73
CA SER A 42 38.38 -0.16 67.44
C SER A 42 37.01 -0.85 67.54
N ASP A 43 37.04 -2.07 66.97
CA ASP A 43 36.80 -3.36 67.62
C ASP A 43 35.44 -3.64 68.30
N ASP A 44 34.67 -4.55 67.70
CA ASP A 44 33.95 -5.53 68.51
C ASP A 44 33.99 -6.93 67.86
N ALA A 45 34.34 -7.91 68.70
CA ALA A 45 34.55 -9.30 68.38
C ALA A 45 33.42 -10.12 69.00
N GLY A 46 32.70 -10.91 68.19
CA GLY A 46 31.60 -11.77 68.63
C GLY A 46 31.65 -13.14 67.97
N ASN A 47 32.36 -14.06 68.61
CA ASN A 47 32.58 -15.47 68.32
C ASN A 47 31.28 -16.32 68.33
N GLY A 48 31.21 -17.36 67.50
CA GLY A 48 30.18 -18.40 67.58
C GLY A 48 30.23 -19.44 66.47
N GLY A 49 31.23 -20.33 66.50
CA GLY A 49 31.33 -21.48 65.59
C GLY A 49 30.31 -22.59 65.85
N GLY A 50 29.95 -23.31 64.78
CA GLY A 50 29.19 -24.55 64.80
C GLY A 50 29.41 -25.32 63.50
N THR A 51 30.09 -26.46 63.62
CA THR A 51 30.60 -27.32 62.54
C THR A 51 29.54 -28.28 61.97
N GLY A 52 29.52 -28.38 60.63
CA GLY A 52 29.33 -29.54 59.75
C GLY A 52 28.42 -30.73 60.11
N ASN A 53 27.52 -31.08 59.19
CA ASN A 53 27.63 -32.32 58.40
C ASN A 53 26.60 -32.33 57.26
N GLY A 54 27.03 -32.76 56.07
CA GLY A 54 26.19 -32.88 54.89
C GLY A 54 25.31 -34.14 54.88
N ASN A 55 24.27 -34.10 54.06
CA ASN A 55 23.76 -35.26 53.35
C ASN A 55 22.97 -34.78 52.11
N GLU A 56 23.36 -35.28 50.95
CA GLU A 56 22.64 -35.16 49.69
C GLU A 56 21.33 -35.97 49.76
N ASN A 57 20.27 -35.42 49.18
CA ASN A 57 19.28 -36.15 48.39
C ASN A 57 18.35 -35.14 47.73
N GLY A 58 17.98 -35.44 46.50
CA GLY A 58 17.23 -34.58 45.61
C GLY A 58 15.72 -34.63 45.83
N ASP A 59 15.09 -33.97 44.87
CA ASP A 59 13.71 -34.11 44.41
C ASP A 59 12.73 -33.00 44.83
N ASP A 60 12.16 -32.45 43.75
CA ASP A 60 10.86 -31.80 43.62
C ASP A 60 10.73 -30.32 44.02
N VAL A 61 11.20 -29.49 43.08
CA VAL A 61 10.72 -28.13 42.87
C VAL A 61 9.37 -28.21 42.16
N GLU A 62 8.26 -28.16 42.90
CA GLU A 62 6.98 -27.75 42.31
C GLU A 62 7.03 -26.24 42.05
N ASN A 63 7.58 -25.86 40.90
CA ASN A 63 7.31 -24.56 40.32
C ASN A 63 5.87 -24.58 39.82
N GLY A 64 4.97 -24.01 40.62
CA GLY A 64 3.70 -23.53 40.10
C GLY A 64 3.99 -22.56 38.96
N GLU A 65 3.60 -22.95 37.77
CA GLU A 65 3.59 -22.10 36.59
C GLU A 65 2.68 -20.92 36.89
N ASP A 66 3.28 -19.76 37.18
CA ASP A 66 2.61 -18.47 37.07
C ASP A 66 2.31 -18.27 35.57
N ASP A 67 1.22 -18.88 35.11
CA ASP A 67 0.51 -18.53 33.88
C ASP A 67 0.07 -17.07 34.03
N ALA A 68 0.99 -16.17 33.67
CA ALA A 68 0.64 -14.80 33.35
C ALA A 68 -0.13 -14.84 32.03
N ASP A 69 -1.43 -15.02 32.17
CA ASP A 69 -2.49 -14.66 31.23
C ASP A 69 -2.14 -13.33 30.53
N HIS A 70 -1.54 -13.41 29.33
CA HIS A 70 -1.35 -12.28 28.43
C HIS A 70 -2.60 -12.22 27.54
N GLY A 71 -3.60 -11.52 28.05
CA GLY A 71 -4.91 -11.35 27.43
C GLY A 71 -4.82 -10.77 26.02
N ASP A 72 -5.09 -11.63 25.05
CA ASP A 72 -5.89 -11.42 23.82
C ASP A 72 -5.81 -12.62 22.86
N GLY A 73 -5.05 -13.66 23.21
CA GLY A 73 -4.89 -14.86 22.38
C GLY A 73 -4.07 -14.61 21.11
N ILE A 74 -3.17 -13.61 21.13
CA ILE A 74 -2.25 -13.30 20.04
C ILE A 74 -0.81 -13.57 20.46
N GLU A 75 -0.02 -14.13 19.55
CA GLU A 75 1.43 -14.29 19.68
C GLU A 75 2.13 -13.39 18.65
N ILE A 76 3.18 -12.70 19.09
CA ILE A 76 3.91 -11.72 18.28
C ILE A 76 5.38 -12.13 18.18
N GLU A 77 5.88 -12.23 16.96
CA GLU A 77 7.29 -12.41 16.65
C GLU A 77 7.76 -11.27 15.74
N VAL A 78 8.85 -10.60 16.10
CA VAL A 78 9.38 -9.45 15.36
C VAL A 78 10.72 -9.81 14.71
N HIS A 79 10.82 -9.54 13.42
CA HIS A 79 12.04 -9.63 12.64
C HIS A 79 12.40 -8.24 12.09
N ARG A 80 13.65 -7.83 12.26
CA ARG A 80 14.10 -6.53 11.77
C ARG A 80 14.48 -6.63 10.31
N VAL A 81 14.23 -5.57 9.56
CA VAL A 81 14.68 -5.46 8.18
C VAL A 81 15.79 -4.43 8.12
N ALA A 82 16.92 -4.78 7.52
CA ALA A 82 18.12 -3.95 7.51
C ALA A 82 17.90 -2.59 6.80
N ASP A 83 17.12 -2.60 5.72
CA ASP A 83 16.78 -1.44 4.92
C ASP A 83 15.26 -1.33 4.73
N GLY A 84 14.74 -0.10 4.66
CA GLY A 84 13.35 0.17 4.33
C GLY A 84 12.95 -0.43 2.98
N LEU A 85 11.78 -1.08 2.93
CA LEU A 85 11.30 -1.83 1.77
C LEU A 85 10.21 -1.08 0.99
N SER A 86 9.52 -0.14 1.64
CA SER A 86 8.36 0.54 1.04
C SER A 86 8.74 1.45 -0.14
N LYS A 87 10.00 1.86 -0.25
CA LYS A 87 10.54 2.65 -1.38
C LYS A 87 9.64 3.85 -1.70
N ALA A 88 9.14 3.95 -2.94
CA ALA A 88 8.32 5.05 -3.43
C ALA A 88 6.85 4.98 -2.97
N VAL A 89 6.43 3.90 -2.31
CA VAL A 89 5.04 3.73 -1.84
C VAL A 89 4.74 4.59 -0.60
N TRP A 90 5.77 5.17 0.02
CA TRP A 90 5.61 6.06 1.17
C TRP A 90 6.60 7.24 1.13
N ASP A 91 6.08 8.47 1.27
CA ASP A 91 6.90 9.65 1.57
C ASP A 91 6.80 10.01 3.05
N HIS A 92 7.95 10.02 3.73
CA HIS A 92 8.05 10.40 5.14
C HIS A 92 7.65 11.85 5.43
N ARG A 93 7.59 12.70 4.41
CA ARG A 93 7.11 14.09 4.54
C ARG A 93 5.60 14.18 4.67
N GLU A 94 4.87 13.18 4.20
CA GLU A 94 3.40 13.13 4.28
C GLU A 94 2.93 12.50 5.59
N ARG A 95 3.65 11.47 6.07
CA ARG A 95 3.33 10.76 7.31
C ARG A 95 4.59 10.14 7.95
N PRO A 96 4.66 10.02 9.30
CA PRO A 96 5.84 9.55 10.03
C PRO A 96 6.18 8.06 9.87
N GLY A 97 5.33 7.28 9.20
CA GLY A 97 5.57 5.88 8.90
C GLY A 97 4.48 5.27 8.02
N VAL A 98 4.62 3.98 7.75
CA VAL A 98 3.65 3.20 6.99
C VAL A 98 3.55 1.80 7.58
N CYS A 99 2.42 1.13 7.39
CA CYS A 99 2.29 -0.28 7.69
C CYS A 99 1.48 -1.02 6.62
N PHE A 100 1.82 -2.28 6.37
CA PHE A 100 1.12 -3.16 5.41
C PHE A 100 0.85 -4.50 6.08
N LEU A 101 -0.39 -4.99 6.00
CA LEU A 101 -0.79 -6.27 6.59
C LEU A 101 -1.03 -7.28 5.47
N PHE A 102 -0.28 -8.38 5.53
CA PHE A 102 -0.33 -9.47 4.57
C PHE A 102 -0.90 -10.73 5.21
N ARG A 103 -1.84 -11.35 4.52
CA ARG A 103 -2.45 -12.63 4.90
C ARG A 103 -2.11 -13.76 3.95
N ASP A 104 -1.34 -13.46 2.92
CA ASP A 104 -0.77 -14.40 1.98
C ASP A 104 0.63 -13.90 1.61
N ALA A 105 1.57 -14.82 1.37
CA ALA A 105 2.94 -14.45 0.98
C ALA A 105 2.97 -13.66 -0.33
N PHE A 106 2.08 -14.00 -1.27
CA PHE A 106 1.98 -13.41 -2.59
C PHE A 106 1.51 -11.94 -2.53
N ASP A 107 0.70 -11.56 -1.54
CA ASP A 107 0.19 -10.20 -1.41
C ASP A 107 1.29 -9.17 -1.11
N GLY A 108 2.41 -9.62 -0.55
CA GLY A 108 3.57 -8.79 -0.20
C GLY A 108 4.80 -9.02 -1.08
N GLU A 109 4.70 -9.81 -2.16
CA GLU A 109 5.86 -10.16 -2.99
C GLU A 109 6.57 -8.91 -3.54
N TRP A 110 5.80 -7.92 -4.01
CA TRP A 110 6.33 -6.63 -4.46
C TRP A 110 7.23 -5.92 -3.43
N LEU A 111 6.86 -6.01 -2.15
CA LEU A 111 7.57 -5.37 -1.04
C LEU A 111 8.81 -6.19 -0.66
N PHE A 112 8.71 -7.52 -0.69
CA PHE A 112 9.77 -8.43 -0.25
C PHE A 112 10.74 -8.83 -1.36
N ALA A 113 10.48 -8.44 -2.61
CA ALA A 113 11.33 -8.69 -3.77
C ALA A 113 12.76 -8.18 -3.55
N ASP A 114 12.94 -7.10 -2.80
CA ASP A 114 14.24 -6.49 -2.49
C ASP A 114 14.73 -6.77 -1.07
N ALA A 115 13.99 -7.52 -0.26
CA ALA A 115 14.37 -7.84 1.11
C ALA A 115 15.70 -8.61 1.17
N ASP A 116 16.38 -8.65 2.31
CA ASP A 116 17.56 -9.52 2.46
C ASP A 116 17.15 -11.01 2.59
N ALA A 117 18.15 -11.90 2.67
CA ALA A 117 17.89 -13.34 2.76
C ALA A 117 17.19 -13.75 4.07
N ASP A 118 17.46 -13.05 5.17
CA ASP A 118 16.92 -13.36 6.49
C ASP A 118 15.45 -12.92 6.57
N ALA A 119 15.13 -11.74 6.04
CA ALA A 119 13.76 -11.25 5.91
C ALA A 119 12.93 -12.14 4.97
N ARG A 120 13.47 -12.57 3.81
CA ARG A 120 12.76 -13.54 2.93
C ARG A 120 12.55 -14.89 3.61
N ALA A 121 13.50 -15.36 4.41
CA ALA A 121 13.35 -16.57 5.20
C ALA A 121 12.27 -16.41 6.29
N PHE A 122 12.17 -15.24 6.90
CA PHE A 122 11.10 -14.92 7.84
C PHE A 122 9.72 -14.91 7.17
N VAL A 123 9.58 -14.28 5.99
CA VAL A 123 8.32 -14.32 5.22
C VAL A 123 7.96 -15.77 4.87
N SER A 124 8.89 -16.51 4.27
CA SER A 124 8.67 -17.89 3.79
C SER A 124 8.40 -18.89 4.93
N GLY A 125 8.87 -18.60 6.14
CA GLY A 125 8.62 -19.41 7.33
C GLY A 125 7.29 -19.11 8.02
N THR A 126 6.51 -18.17 7.51
CA THR A 126 5.19 -17.82 8.06
C THR A 126 4.13 -18.78 7.54
N ASP A 127 3.40 -19.42 8.45
CA ASP A 127 2.21 -20.20 8.13
C ASP A 127 1.00 -19.27 8.02
N PHE A 128 0.64 -18.87 6.80
CA PHE A 128 -0.40 -17.88 6.55
C PHE A 128 -1.83 -18.37 6.85
N ASP A 129 -2.03 -19.67 7.07
CA ASP A 129 -3.30 -20.20 7.57
C ASP A 129 -3.51 -19.90 9.06
N ALA A 130 -2.42 -19.68 9.81
CA ALA A 130 -2.42 -19.48 11.26
C ALA A 130 -1.84 -18.12 11.71
N ALA A 131 -1.15 -17.41 10.82
CA ALA A 131 -0.51 -16.13 11.11
C ALA A 131 -0.70 -15.11 9.97
N ALA A 132 -0.71 -13.83 10.34
CA ALA A 132 -0.59 -12.71 9.41
C ALA A 132 0.78 -12.04 9.58
N LEU A 133 1.24 -11.33 8.54
CA LEU A 133 2.52 -10.64 8.54
C LEU A 133 2.31 -9.14 8.37
N LEU A 134 2.70 -8.36 9.36
CA LEU A 134 2.65 -6.90 9.33
C LEU A 134 4.04 -6.34 9.04
N TYR A 135 4.20 -5.62 7.94
CA TYR A 135 5.39 -4.78 7.72
C TYR A 135 5.15 -3.39 8.31
N VAL A 136 6.14 -2.83 8.98
CA VAL A 136 6.13 -1.48 9.55
C VAL A 136 7.44 -0.79 9.20
N GLU A 137 7.35 0.46 8.76
CA GLU A 137 8.50 1.30 8.45
C GLU A 137 8.30 2.70 9.01
N SER A 138 9.39 3.34 9.43
CA SER A 138 9.45 4.74 9.83
C SER A 138 10.79 5.34 9.40
N VAL A 139 11.07 6.57 9.82
CA VAL A 139 12.26 7.33 9.39
C VAL A 139 12.97 7.93 10.59
N GLY A 140 14.29 8.00 10.53
CA GLY A 140 15.12 8.71 11.50
C GLY A 140 16.09 9.70 10.85
N PRO A 141 16.48 10.77 11.58
CA PRO A 141 17.34 11.84 11.08
C PRO A 141 18.79 11.43 10.79
N THR A 142 19.23 10.28 11.28
CA THR A 142 20.62 9.82 11.17
C THR A 142 20.69 8.33 10.86
N ILE A 143 21.86 7.89 10.39
CA ILE A 143 22.16 6.47 10.12
C ILE A 143 22.12 5.56 11.37
N CYS A 144 21.97 6.14 12.57
CA CYS A 144 21.87 5.38 13.81
C CYS A 144 20.45 4.99 14.17
N TYR A 145 19.44 5.46 13.43
CA TYR A 145 18.08 4.99 13.56
C TYR A 145 17.90 3.69 12.78
N THR A 146 18.37 2.56 13.32
CA THR A 146 18.36 1.28 12.60
C THR A 146 17.24 0.33 13.03
N ASP A 147 16.53 0.63 14.12
CA ASP A 147 15.52 -0.25 14.69
C ASP A 147 14.17 0.47 14.91
N LEU A 148 13.11 -0.32 14.92
CA LEU A 148 11.81 0.04 15.48
C LEU A 148 11.63 -0.63 16.85
N GLU A 149 11.22 0.15 17.85
CA GLU A 149 10.72 -0.37 19.12
C GLU A 149 9.20 -0.48 19.05
N PHE A 150 8.66 -1.62 19.49
CA PHE A 150 7.22 -1.88 19.49
C PHE A 150 6.65 -1.86 20.90
N GLY A 151 5.49 -1.23 21.04
CA GLY A 151 4.63 -1.36 22.21
C GLY A 151 3.92 -2.72 22.26
N ALA A 152 3.00 -2.88 23.21
CA ALA A 152 2.14 -4.04 23.24
C ALA A 152 1.14 -4.00 22.07
N PHE A 153 0.93 -5.14 21.44
CA PHE A 153 -0.15 -5.32 20.48
C PHE A 153 -1.42 -5.80 21.18
N THR A 154 -2.57 -5.40 20.65
CA THR A 154 -3.90 -5.82 21.07
C THR A 154 -4.74 -6.11 19.82
N ARG A 155 -5.75 -6.97 19.93
CA ARG A 155 -6.60 -7.31 18.78
C ARG A 155 -8.07 -7.17 19.14
N GLU A 156 -8.73 -6.18 18.56
CA GLU A 156 -10.15 -5.93 18.77
C GLU A 156 -10.88 -5.91 17.43
N ASN A 157 -11.97 -6.69 17.30
CA ASN A 157 -12.83 -6.71 16.11
C ASN A 157 -12.07 -6.87 14.78
N GLY A 158 -11.11 -7.81 14.73
CA GLY A 158 -10.29 -8.03 13.54
C GLY A 158 -9.23 -6.95 13.27
N THR A 159 -9.12 -5.91 14.11
CA THR A 159 -8.07 -4.89 14.00
C THR A 159 -6.94 -5.19 14.97
N LEU A 160 -5.72 -5.33 14.45
CA LEU A 160 -4.49 -5.35 15.24
C LEU A 160 -4.07 -3.92 15.58
N ALA A 161 -4.08 -3.54 16.84
CA ALA A 161 -3.66 -2.23 17.31
C ALA A 161 -2.33 -2.31 18.06
N GLY A 162 -1.45 -1.32 17.86
CA GLY A 162 -0.15 -1.26 18.53
C GLY A 162 0.54 0.09 18.38
N GLU A 163 1.76 0.16 18.88
CA GLU A 163 2.64 1.33 18.80
C GLU A 163 3.99 0.92 18.24
N ALA A 164 4.61 1.79 17.44
CA ALA A 164 5.97 1.60 16.93
C ALA A 164 6.73 2.94 16.96
N ALA A 165 8.01 2.91 17.32
CA ALA A 165 8.86 4.09 17.37
C ALA A 165 10.22 3.83 16.70
N ALA A 166 10.66 4.74 15.84
CA ALA A 166 12.03 4.73 15.33
C ALA A 166 12.98 5.14 16.47
N ILE A 167 13.96 4.28 16.78
CA ILE A 167 14.87 4.50 17.90
C ILE A 167 16.31 4.71 17.43
N ASP A 168 17.01 5.63 18.09
CA ASP A 168 18.45 5.78 17.96
C ASP A 168 19.16 4.64 18.71
N THR A 169 19.83 3.76 17.97
CA THR A 169 20.54 2.60 18.54
C THR A 169 22.01 2.88 18.83
N ALA A 170 22.49 4.10 18.58
CA ALA A 170 23.87 4.49 18.80
C ALA A 170 24.29 4.29 20.26
N ALA A 171 25.52 3.82 20.46
CA ALA A 171 26.13 3.94 21.78
C ALA A 171 26.31 5.43 22.13
N ALA A 172 26.28 5.79 23.42
CA ALA A 172 26.33 7.18 23.89
C ALA A 172 27.53 8.04 23.40
N ALA A 173 28.57 7.41 22.83
CA ALA A 173 29.75 8.08 22.27
C ALA A 173 29.96 7.81 20.77
N GLU A 174 29.01 7.13 20.12
CA GLU A 174 29.04 6.86 18.70
C GLU A 174 28.63 8.11 17.91
N MET A 175 29.36 8.38 16.83
CA MET A 175 29.09 9.54 15.98
C MET A 175 28.24 9.09 14.79
N CYS A 176 27.02 9.59 14.72
CA CYS A 176 26.07 9.29 13.65
C CYS A 176 26.25 10.26 12.49
N GLY A 177 26.34 9.71 11.27
CA GLY A 177 26.31 10.52 10.04
C GLY A 177 24.93 11.18 9.84
N PRO A 178 24.88 12.43 9.33
CA PRO A 178 23.63 13.13 9.05
C PRO A 178 23.04 12.65 7.71
N ALA A 179 22.51 11.43 7.69
CA ALA A 179 21.76 10.89 6.57
C ALA A 179 20.51 10.19 7.10
N LEU A 180 19.39 10.36 6.40
CA LEU A 180 18.14 9.71 6.78
C LEU A 180 18.31 8.18 6.73
N ASN A 181 17.72 7.51 7.71
CA ASN A 181 17.61 6.05 7.70
C ASN A 181 16.16 5.63 7.88
N TYR A 182 15.80 4.50 7.28
CA TYR A 182 14.42 4.01 7.24
C TYR A 182 14.33 2.64 7.93
N PRO A 183 14.27 2.60 9.28
CA PRO A 183 14.18 1.34 9.99
C PRO A 183 12.85 0.64 9.68
N GLY A 184 12.94 -0.63 9.28
CA GLY A 184 11.80 -1.49 8.98
C GLY A 184 11.75 -2.73 9.86
N ALA A 185 10.55 -3.28 10.04
CA ALA A 185 10.37 -4.56 10.73
C ALA A 185 9.17 -5.33 10.18
N LEU A 186 9.31 -6.66 10.18
CA LEU A 186 8.24 -7.63 9.95
C LEU A 186 7.76 -8.15 11.30
N VAL A 187 6.46 -8.11 11.51
CA VAL A 187 5.79 -8.58 12.72
C VAL A 187 4.87 -9.73 12.32
N ARG A 188 5.23 -10.95 12.69
CA ARG A 188 4.36 -12.12 12.52
C ARG A 188 3.38 -12.17 13.69
N VAL A 189 2.10 -12.29 13.36
CA VAL A 189 0.99 -12.21 14.29
C VAL A 189 0.18 -13.50 14.17
N THR A 190 0.37 -14.41 15.12
CA THR A 190 -0.39 -15.66 15.20
C THR A 190 -1.64 -15.42 16.02
N ALA A 191 -2.82 -15.66 15.44
CA ALA A 191 -4.10 -15.34 16.05
C ALA A 191 -5.26 -16.12 15.42
N ASP A 192 -6.32 -16.39 16.17
CA ASP A 192 -7.58 -16.93 15.64
C ASP A 192 -8.76 -16.08 16.13
N PRO A 193 -9.53 -15.40 15.26
CA PRO A 193 -9.30 -15.23 13.81
C PRO A 193 -8.13 -14.28 13.50
N LEU A 194 -7.50 -14.42 12.33
CA LEU A 194 -6.44 -13.49 11.90
C LEU A 194 -6.92 -12.03 11.82
N PRO A 195 -6.05 -11.04 12.10
CA PRO A 195 -6.39 -9.64 11.88
C PRO A 195 -6.65 -9.38 10.40
N GLU A 196 -7.63 -8.54 10.12
CA GLU A 196 -7.99 -8.07 8.77
C GLU A 196 -7.36 -6.71 8.46
N VAL A 197 -7.14 -5.89 9.50
CA VAL A 197 -6.51 -4.58 9.40
C VAL A 197 -5.54 -4.38 10.55
N ALA A 198 -4.46 -3.62 10.33
CA ALA A 198 -3.59 -3.12 11.38
C ALA A 198 -3.76 -1.60 11.54
N ARG A 199 -3.65 -1.11 12.77
CA ARG A 199 -3.69 0.31 13.13
C ARG A 199 -2.61 0.62 14.14
N LEU A 200 -1.59 1.34 13.73
CA LEU A 200 -0.43 1.65 14.56
C LEU A 200 -0.34 3.13 14.85
N ARG A 201 -0.01 3.49 16.09
CA ARG A 201 0.58 4.81 16.37
C ARG A 201 2.08 4.71 16.09
N ILE A 202 2.56 5.44 15.09
CA ILE A 202 3.99 5.45 14.73
C ILE A 202 4.61 6.79 15.14
N THR A 203 5.76 6.71 15.81
CA THR A 203 6.60 7.84 16.19
C THR A 203 7.91 7.82 15.39
N ASN A 204 8.19 8.87 14.62
CA ASN A 204 9.44 8.95 13.85
C ASN A 204 10.64 9.42 14.71
N GLY A 205 11.84 9.45 14.14
CA GLY A 205 13.06 9.84 14.84
C GLY A 205 13.14 11.33 15.24
N TRP A 206 12.17 12.16 14.84
CA TRP A 206 12.00 13.53 15.33
C TRP A 206 10.96 13.63 16.45
N GLY A 207 10.30 12.53 16.82
CA GLY A 207 9.24 12.49 17.81
C GLY A 207 7.86 12.90 17.28
N GLU A 208 7.68 12.99 15.95
CA GLU A 208 6.37 13.24 15.35
C GLU A 208 5.56 11.95 15.34
N GLU A 209 4.27 12.05 15.67
CA GLU A 209 3.38 10.89 15.81
C GLU A 209 2.17 10.98 14.88
N ALA A 210 1.81 9.86 14.26
CA ALA A 210 0.55 9.70 13.56
C ALA A 210 -0.02 8.30 13.76
N THR A 211 -1.34 8.16 13.59
CA THR A 211 -1.97 6.85 13.45
C THR A 211 -1.99 6.47 11.98
N VAL A 212 -1.39 5.34 11.64
CA VAL A 212 -1.40 4.76 10.29
C VAL A 212 -2.16 3.45 10.31
N ARG A 213 -2.69 3.06 9.16
CA ARG A 213 -3.44 1.82 9.01
C ARG A 213 -2.96 1.04 7.79
N SER A 214 -3.13 -0.28 7.83
CA SER A 214 -2.75 -1.15 6.71
C SER A 214 -3.66 -1.00 5.49
N ASP A 215 -4.81 -0.35 5.66
CA ASP A 215 -5.77 -0.01 4.61
C ASP A 215 -5.64 1.46 4.14
N ASP A 216 -4.65 2.23 4.62
CA ASP A 216 -4.46 3.63 4.20
C ASP A 216 -4.16 3.78 2.69
N ASN A 217 -3.64 2.72 2.04
CA ASN A 217 -3.36 2.70 0.61
C ASN A 217 -4.48 2.03 -0.22
N VAL A 218 -5.60 1.64 0.42
CA VAL A 218 -6.81 1.20 -0.27
C VAL A 218 -7.48 2.44 -0.83
N LEU A 219 -7.58 2.52 -2.15
CA LEU A 219 -8.25 3.63 -2.81
C LEU A 219 -9.77 3.44 -2.70
N ASP A 220 -10.50 4.52 -2.44
CA ASP A 220 -11.95 4.51 -2.54
C ASP A 220 -12.35 4.52 -4.03
N PRO A 221 -13.02 3.48 -4.56
CA PRO A 221 -13.50 3.44 -5.94
C PRO A 221 -14.37 4.63 -6.34
N GLY A 222 -15.10 5.21 -5.38
CA GLY A 222 -15.98 6.37 -5.57
C GLY A 222 -15.24 7.70 -5.65
N LEU A 223 -13.95 7.73 -5.28
CA LEU A 223 -13.06 8.89 -5.40
C LEU A 223 -12.08 8.76 -6.57
N LEU A 224 -12.11 7.65 -7.30
CA LEU A 224 -11.32 7.53 -8.52
C LEU A 224 -11.77 8.55 -9.56
N ARG A 225 -10.80 8.99 -10.35
CA ARG A 225 -11.05 9.83 -11.51
C ARG A 225 -11.71 9.04 -12.64
N GLY A 226 -12.37 9.75 -13.54
CA GLY A 226 -13.10 9.16 -14.67
C GLY A 226 -14.41 8.48 -14.28
N TYR A 227 -15.03 7.84 -15.27
CA TYR A 227 -16.41 7.35 -15.21
C TYR A 227 -16.54 5.98 -15.89
N VAL A 228 -17.60 5.23 -15.55
CA VAL A 228 -17.84 3.89 -16.10
C VAL A 228 -18.55 3.95 -17.45
N GLU A 229 -19.58 4.79 -17.57
CA GLU A 229 -20.39 4.91 -18.78
C GLU A 229 -21.04 6.30 -18.87
N PRO A 230 -21.41 6.79 -20.07
CA PRO A 230 -22.15 8.04 -20.20
C PRO A 230 -23.55 7.89 -19.60
N ALA A 231 -24.01 8.92 -18.90
CA ALA A 231 -25.35 8.93 -18.29
C ALA A 231 -26.49 9.11 -19.32
N GLU A 232 -26.15 9.56 -20.52
CA GLU A 232 -27.10 9.89 -21.59
C GLU A 232 -27.39 8.69 -22.49
N GLU A 233 -28.40 8.82 -23.35
CA GLU A 233 -28.62 7.87 -24.44
C GLU A 233 -27.52 8.03 -25.51
N PRO A 234 -27.14 6.94 -26.21
CA PRO A 234 -26.13 7.01 -27.26
C PRO A 234 -26.56 7.97 -28.37
N PRO A 235 -25.63 8.74 -28.98
CA PRO A 235 -25.96 9.71 -30.04
C PRO A 235 -26.57 9.05 -31.29
N ALA A 236 -26.24 7.78 -31.52
CA ALA A 236 -26.84 6.93 -32.54
C ALA A 236 -26.63 5.44 -32.19
N VAL A 237 -27.47 4.57 -32.78
CA VAL A 237 -27.29 3.11 -32.74
C VAL A 237 -27.22 2.60 -34.19
N PRO A 238 -26.03 2.28 -34.71
CA PRO A 238 -25.88 1.71 -36.05
C PRO A 238 -26.62 0.37 -36.21
N ASP A 239 -27.19 0.10 -37.39
CA ASP A 239 -27.87 -1.18 -37.66
C ASP A 239 -26.90 -2.38 -37.61
N ALA A 240 -25.81 -2.29 -38.40
CA ALA A 240 -24.74 -3.27 -38.44
C ALA A 240 -23.46 -2.63 -38.98
N LEU A 241 -22.31 -3.11 -38.49
CA LEU A 241 -21.02 -2.73 -39.03
C LEU A 241 -20.70 -3.61 -40.25
N VAL A 242 -20.96 -3.10 -41.46
CA VAL A 242 -20.74 -3.84 -42.72
C VAL A 242 -19.45 -3.34 -43.39
N CYS A 243 -18.52 -4.24 -43.66
CA CYS A 243 -17.31 -3.95 -44.43
C CYS A 243 -17.57 -4.22 -45.93
N ASP A 244 -17.08 -3.34 -46.81
CA ASP A 244 -17.15 -3.56 -48.27
C ASP A 244 -16.19 -4.66 -48.75
N ASP A 245 -15.30 -5.11 -47.88
CA ASP A 245 -14.31 -6.14 -48.14
C ASP A 245 -14.80 -7.50 -47.60
N ASP A 246 -15.13 -8.41 -48.50
CA ASP A 246 -15.62 -9.76 -48.18
C ASP A 246 -14.57 -10.64 -47.46
N GLY A 247 -13.28 -10.26 -47.49
CA GLY A 247 -12.20 -10.95 -46.78
C GLY A 247 -12.00 -10.48 -45.33
N PHE A 248 -12.71 -9.44 -44.91
CA PHE A 248 -12.60 -8.89 -43.57
C PHE A 248 -13.32 -9.77 -42.55
N GLU A 249 -12.57 -10.26 -41.56
CA GLU A 249 -13.10 -10.97 -40.42
C GLU A 249 -12.88 -10.15 -39.14
N ARG A 250 -13.94 -10.00 -38.35
CA ARG A 250 -13.87 -9.27 -37.07
C ARG A 250 -12.93 -9.98 -36.12
N HIS A 251 -12.15 -9.18 -35.40
CA HIS A 251 -11.30 -9.67 -34.33
C HIS A 251 -12.16 -10.41 -33.30
N TYR A 252 -11.68 -11.55 -32.83
CA TYR A 252 -12.42 -12.39 -31.90
C TYR A 252 -12.63 -11.66 -30.56
N PRO A 253 -13.85 -11.69 -29.98
CA PRO A 253 -14.07 -11.22 -28.61
C PRO A 253 -13.37 -12.18 -27.64
N GLY A 254 -12.31 -11.73 -26.98
CA GLY A 254 -11.45 -12.55 -26.11
C GLY A 254 -12.17 -13.21 -24.93
N TYR A 255 -13.39 -12.76 -24.65
CA TYR A 255 -14.25 -13.18 -23.55
C TYR A 255 -15.49 -13.97 -24.01
N ALA A 256 -15.53 -14.49 -25.24
CA ALA A 256 -16.71 -15.21 -25.76
C ALA A 256 -17.10 -16.46 -24.94
N ASP A 257 -16.15 -17.02 -24.20
CA ASP A 257 -16.37 -18.15 -23.28
C ASP A 257 -16.87 -17.70 -21.88
N SER A 258 -17.08 -16.40 -21.65
CA SER A 258 -17.64 -15.83 -20.43
C SER A 258 -19.14 -15.58 -20.57
N ASP A 259 -19.89 -15.90 -19.52
CA ASP A 259 -21.35 -15.69 -19.48
C ASP A 259 -21.77 -14.22 -19.26
N ALA A 260 -20.83 -13.34 -18.89
CA ALA A 260 -21.08 -11.91 -18.70
C ALA A 260 -19.80 -11.06 -18.78
N VAL A 261 -19.99 -9.75 -19.04
CA VAL A 261 -18.97 -8.70 -18.93
C VAL A 261 -19.42 -7.76 -17.81
N ALA A 262 -18.57 -7.57 -16.80
CA ALA A 262 -18.78 -6.63 -15.72
C ALA A 262 -18.60 -5.17 -16.20
N TRP A 263 -19.15 -4.20 -15.47
CA TRP A 263 -18.99 -2.78 -15.76
C TRP A 263 -18.24 -2.11 -14.62
N GLY A 264 -17.16 -1.40 -14.95
CA GLY A 264 -16.40 -0.59 -14.00
C GLY A 264 -15.58 -1.35 -12.97
N SER A 265 -16.05 -2.45 -12.40
CA SER A 265 -15.36 -3.19 -11.34
C SER A 265 -15.20 -4.66 -11.72
N ALA A 266 -14.05 -5.25 -11.37
CA ALA A 266 -13.78 -6.66 -11.63
C ALA A 266 -12.81 -7.29 -10.62
N ALA A 267 -12.78 -8.62 -10.64
CA ALA A 267 -11.73 -9.41 -10.03
C ALA A 267 -10.52 -9.61 -10.95
N GLY A 268 -9.34 -9.80 -10.34
CA GLY A 268 -8.16 -10.30 -11.05
C GLY A 268 -8.33 -11.73 -11.54
N VAL A 269 -7.31 -12.26 -12.21
CA VAL A 269 -7.31 -13.64 -12.74
C VAL A 269 -7.44 -14.73 -11.65
N ASP A 270 -7.16 -14.37 -10.41
CA ASP A 270 -7.32 -15.22 -9.22
C ASP A 270 -8.73 -15.16 -8.60
N GLY A 271 -9.65 -14.41 -9.21
CA GLY A 271 -11.03 -14.25 -8.75
C GLY A 271 -11.18 -13.32 -7.55
N ARG A 272 -10.11 -12.60 -7.15
CA ARG A 272 -10.19 -11.64 -6.04
C ARG A 272 -10.50 -10.23 -6.54
N ALA A 273 -11.51 -9.60 -5.96
CA ALA A 273 -11.96 -8.24 -6.30
C ALA A 273 -10.91 -7.16 -5.98
N GLY A 274 -11.05 -6.00 -6.62
CA GLY A 274 -10.25 -4.80 -6.35
C GLY A 274 -9.67 -4.12 -7.59
N LEU A 275 -10.16 -4.44 -8.80
CA LEU A 275 -9.83 -3.73 -10.01
C LEU A 275 -10.96 -2.78 -10.39
N GLU A 276 -10.62 -1.54 -10.68
CA GLU A 276 -11.56 -0.50 -11.13
C GLU A 276 -11.13 0.07 -12.48
N LEU A 277 -11.98 -0.08 -13.49
CA LEU A 277 -11.80 0.44 -14.84
C LEU A 277 -12.62 1.73 -15.02
N ARG A 278 -12.02 2.78 -15.58
CA ARG A 278 -12.65 4.08 -15.81
C ARG A 278 -12.22 4.68 -17.16
N VAL A 279 -13.12 5.41 -17.80
CA VAL A 279 -12.78 6.35 -18.90
C VAL A 279 -12.53 7.72 -18.29
N LEU A 280 -11.40 8.33 -18.59
CA LEU A 280 -11.11 9.69 -18.14
C LEU A 280 -11.91 10.71 -18.95
N SER A 281 -12.37 11.76 -18.29
CA SER A 281 -13.01 12.89 -18.97
C SER A 281 -12.06 13.52 -19.99
N ARG A 282 -12.61 13.97 -21.12
CA ARG A 282 -11.86 14.75 -22.12
C ARG A 282 -11.16 15.98 -21.53
N ASP A 283 -11.81 16.61 -20.56
CA ASP A 283 -11.32 17.82 -19.90
C ASP A 283 -10.28 17.54 -18.81
N GLU A 284 -10.04 16.26 -18.51
CA GLU A 284 -9.07 15.86 -17.51
C GLU A 284 -7.65 16.02 -18.07
N PRO A 285 -6.78 16.84 -17.44
CA PRO A 285 -5.39 16.91 -17.84
C PRO A 285 -4.73 15.53 -17.67
N PRO A 286 -3.77 15.16 -18.54
CA PRO A 286 -2.95 13.98 -18.30
C PRO A 286 -2.24 14.13 -16.95
N ASP A 287 -1.93 13.00 -16.32
CA ASP A 287 -1.04 13.04 -15.15
C ASP A 287 0.24 13.78 -15.54
N PRO A 288 0.78 14.66 -14.67
CA PRO A 288 2.12 15.14 -14.87
C PRO A 288 3.02 13.90 -15.04
N PRO A 289 3.99 13.93 -15.98
CA PRO A 289 4.90 12.80 -16.12
C PRO A 289 5.50 12.50 -14.75
N ASP A 290 5.61 11.22 -14.39
CA ASP A 290 6.34 10.77 -13.21
C ASP A 290 7.71 11.43 -13.27
N VAL A 291 7.87 12.53 -12.54
CA VAL A 291 9.16 13.13 -12.31
C VAL A 291 9.85 12.16 -11.39
N GLU A 292 10.56 11.20 -12.01
CA GLU A 292 11.73 10.56 -11.42
C GLU A 292 12.39 11.63 -10.56
N ALA A 293 12.39 11.42 -9.24
CA ALA A 293 12.82 12.41 -8.26
C ALA A 293 14.30 12.74 -8.47
N SER A 294 14.60 13.54 -9.48
CA SER A 294 15.90 14.10 -9.74
C SER A 294 15.97 15.33 -8.84
N GLU A 295 16.81 15.22 -7.83
CA GLU A 295 17.29 16.28 -6.98
C GLU A 295 17.32 17.63 -7.71
N HIS A 296 16.46 18.59 -7.33
CA HIS A 296 16.78 20.02 -7.27
C HIS A 296 15.57 20.86 -6.82
N ASP A 297 15.64 21.31 -5.57
CA ASP A 297 15.30 22.65 -5.07
C ASP A 297 14.29 23.49 -5.90
N ALA A 298 13.02 23.45 -5.51
CA ALA A 298 12.08 24.54 -5.75
C ALA A 298 11.01 24.58 -4.65
N LEU A 299 11.13 25.59 -3.79
CA LEU A 299 10.10 26.05 -2.87
C LEU A 299 8.93 26.62 -3.69
N ASP A 300 7.89 25.83 -3.92
CA ASP A 300 6.54 26.36 -4.11
C ASP A 300 5.54 25.30 -3.62
N GLU A 301 4.82 25.64 -2.56
CA GLU A 301 3.77 24.79 -1.99
C GLU A 301 2.63 24.62 -3.01
N PRO A 302 2.19 23.40 -3.34
CA PRO A 302 0.94 23.24 -4.06
C PRO A 302 -0.21 23.65 -3.13
N PRO A 303 -1.25 24.35 -3.63
CA PRO A 303 -2.38 24.70 -2.79
C PRO A 303 -3.10 23.42 -2.35
N LEU A 304 -3.28 23.26 -1.04
CA LEU A 304 -4.20 22.28 -0.46
C LEU A 304 -5.56 22.42 -1.16
N ALA A 305 -5.93 21.41 -1.93
CA ALA A 305 -7.31 21.24 -2.36
C ALA A 305 -8.17 21.05 -1.11
N THR A 306 -9.04 22.01 -0.86
CA THR A 306 -10.04 21.91 0.20
C THR A 306 -11.04 20.86 -0.21
N ALA A 307 -11.13 19.77 0.55
CA ALA A 307 -12.18 18.77 0.43
C ALA A 307 -13.53 19.49 0.58
N GLY A 308 -14.22 19.68 -0.54
CA GLY A 308 -15.57 20.21 -0.58
C GLY A 308 -16.55 19.12 -0.18
N ASP A 309 -17.39 19.42 0.81
CA ASP A 309 -18.52 18.59 1.22
C ASP A 309 -19.39 18.22 0.00
N THR A 310 -19.34 16.95 -0.41
CA THR A 310 -20.31 16.36 -1.32
C THR A 310 -20.94 15.15 -0.63
N GLU A 311 -22.07 15.41 0.04
CA GLU A 311 -23.04 14.36 0.36
C GLU A 311 -23.64 13.84 -0.95
N THR A 312 -23.13 12.72 -1.47
CA THR A 312 -23.94 11.77 -2.26
C THR A 312 -23.42 10.36 -2.04
N ALA A 313 -24.31 9.48 -1.61
CA ALA A 313 -24.07 8.05 -1.56
C ALA A 313 -23.85 7.53 -2.99
N ASN A 314 -22.59 7.28 -3.35
CA ASN A 314 -22.25 6.66 -4.63
C ASN A 314 -22.33 5.13 -4.46
N GLY A 315 -23.05 4.47 -5.37
CA GLY A 315 -23.05 3.02 -5.51
C GLY A 315 -21.73 2.52 -6.12
N PRO A 316 -21.63 1.22 -6.44
CA PRO A 316 -20.44 0.65 -7.06
C PRO A 316 -20.06 1.32 -8.41
N ASP A 317 -20.98 2.04 -9.04
CA ASP A 317 -20.81 2.66 -10.36
C ASP A 317 -20.08 4.03 -10.35
N GLY A 318 -19.69 4.54 -9.17
CA GLY A 318 -19.00 5.82 -9.03
C GLY A 318 -19.89 7.05 -9.24
N PRO A 319 -19.32 8.27 -9.33
CA PRO A 319 -20.09 9.48 -9.59
C PRO A 319 -20.71 9.47 -11.00
N THR A 320 -21.91 10.03 -11.16
CA THR A 320 -22.50 10.22 -12.48
C THR A 320 -21.69 11.25 -13.29
N PRO A 321 -21.30 10.97 -14.54
CA PRO A 321 -20.57 11.93 -15.35
C PRO A 321 -21.37 13.20 -15.63
N PRO A 322 -20.72 14.37 -15.71
CA PRO A 322 -21.31 15.56 -16.32
C PRO A 322 -21.73 15.28 -17.77
N GLU A 323 -22.73 16.03 -18.24
CA GLU A 323 -23.18 15.96 -19.63
C GLU A 323 -22.02 16.20 -20.60
N GLY A 324 -21.88 15.32 -21.59
CA GLY A 324 -20.80 15.35 -22.59
C GLY A 324 -19.39 14.98 -22.10
N ALA A 325 -19.18 14.67 -20.82
CA ALA A 325 -17.83 14.38 -20.29
C ALA A 325 -17.15 13.15 -20.93
N LEU A 326 -17.97 12.21 -21.40
CA LEU A 326 -17.54 10.98 -22.09
C LEU A 326 -17.91 10.99 -23.58
N THR A 327 -18.07 12.16 -24.19
CA THR A 327 -18.35 12.31 -25.62
C THR A 327 -17.10 12.80 -26.35
N PHE A 328 -16.70 12.07 -27.38
CA PHE A 328 -15.47 12.30 -28.14
C PHE A 328 -15.78 12.50 -29.62
N SER A 329 -15.10 13.46 -30.26
CA SER A 329 -15.17 13.69 -31.70
C SER A 329 -14.01 13.00 -32.42
N ARG A 330 -14.04 12.98 -33.76
CA ARG A 330 -12.92 12.42 -34.52
C ARG A 330 -11.60 13.12 -34.24
N GLY A 331 -10.58 12.32 -33.93
CA GLY A 331 -9.25 12.79 -33.57
C GLY A 331 -9.07 13.20 -32.11
N ASP A 332 -10.13 13.18 -31.29
CA ASP A 332 -9.97 13.27 -29.84
C ASP A 332 -9.28 12.01 -29.29
N GLU A 333 -8.62 12.14 -28.16
CA GLU A 333 -7.99 11.02 -27.45
C GLU A 333 -8.92 10.53 -26.34
N VAL A 334 -9.24 9.23 -26.36
CA VAL A 334 -9.93 8.54 -25.27
C VAL A 334 -8.87 7.89 -24.39
N ARG A 335 -8.92 8.15 -23.08
CA ARG A 335 -8.04 7.51 -22.09
C ARG A 335 -8.85 6.62 -21.17
N ILE A 336 -8.35 5.42 -20.94
CA ILE A 336 -8.97 4.40 -20.09
C ILE A 336 -7.92 3.93 -19.08
N GLU A 337 -8.33 3.73 -17.84
CA GLU A 337 -7.44 3.29 -16.76
C GLU A 337 -8.04 2.16 -15.96
N LEU A 338 -7.24 1.12 -15.71
CA LEU A 338 -7.50 0.05 -14.75
C LEU A 338 -6.63 0.29 -13.51
N THR A 339 -7.25 0.47 -12.35
CA THR A 339 -6.57 0.74 -11.08
C THR A 339 -6.77 -0.41 -10.11
N ASN A 340 -5.69 -0.87 -9.46
CA ASN A 340 -5.81 -1.72 -8.29
C ASN A 340 -6.13 -0.86 -7.06
N VAL A 341 -7.37 -0.91 -6.60
CA VAL A 341 -7.84 -0.15 -5.43
C VAL A 341 -7.65 -0.90 -4.11
N SER A 342 -7.19 -2.15 -4.15
CA SER A 342 -7.06 -3.00 -2.96
C SER A 342 -5.71 -2.81 -2.26
N SER A 343 -5.61 -3.34 -1.03
CA SER A 343 -4.36 -3.33 -0.24
C SER A 343 -3.37 -4.44 -0.62
N ARG A 344 -3.63 -5.18 -1.70
CA ARG A 344 -2.84 -6.36 -2.10
C ARG A 344 -2.58 -6.37 -3.59
N GLN A 345 -1.64 -7.21 -4.03
CA GLN A 345 -1.40 -7.40 -5.46
C GLN A 345 -2.56 -8.14 -6.14
N LEU A 346 -2.88 -7.71 -7.35
CA LEU A 346 -3.87 -8.34 -8.22
C LEU A 346 -3.23 -8.78 -9.53
N GLY A 347 -3.46 -10.03 -9.92
CA GLY A 347 -3.00 -10.56 -11.19
C GLY A 347 -3.92 -10.17 -12.34
N VAL A 348 -3.35 -9.65 -13.43
CA VAL A 348 -4.03 -9.38 -14.70
C VAL A 348 -3.21 -9.93 -15.86
N GLY A 349 -3.86 -10.22 -16.98
CA GLY A 349 -3.21 -10.57 -18.23
C GLY A 349 -2.50 -9.36 -18.86
N ASN A 350 -1.75 -9.60 -19.93
CA ASN A 350 -1.07 -8.52 -20.65
C ASN A 350 -2.03 -7.42 -21.15
N GLU A 351 -1.51 -6.20 -21.27
CA GLU A 351 -2.25 -5.00 -21.66
C GLU A 351 -2.87 -5.04 -23.07
N GLY A 352 -2.47 -6.00 -23.91
CA GLY A 352 -3.07 -6.24 -25.23
C GLY A 352 -4.38 -7.02 -25.17
N LYS A 353 -4.78 -7.58 -24.02
CA LYS A 353 -5.99 -8.39 -23.88
C LYS A 353 -7.26 -7.53 -23.78
N TYR A 354 -7.61 -6.81 -24.85
CA TYR A 354 -8.82 -5.98 -24.91
C TYR A 354 -9.56 -6.01 -26.26
N ASN A 355 -10.86 -5.73 -26.21
CA ASN A 355 -11.73 -5.48 -27.36
C ASN A 355 -12.21 -4.02 -27.37
N LEU A 356 -12.49 -3.49 -28.56
CA LEU A 356 -13.11 -2.18 -28.78
C LEU A 356 -14.38 -2.40 -29.60
N GLU A 357 -15.53 -2.09 -29.02
CA GLU A 357 -16.81 -2.53 -29.58
C GLU A 357 -17.79 -1.38 -29.68
N ALA A 358 -18.56 -1.34 -30.76
CA ALA A 358 -19.66 -0.41 -30.92
C ALA A 358 -20.99 -1.09 -30.55
N GLU A 359 -21.88 -0.35 -29.91
CA GLU A 359 -23.27 -0.77 -29.72
C GLU A 359 -24.02 -0.67 -31.04
N THR A 360 -24.51 -1.79 -31.55
CA THR A 360 -25.33 -1.86 -32.77
C THR A 360 -26.72 -2.40 -32.46
N ALA A 361 -27.63 -2.35 -33.43
CA ALA A 361 -28.94 -2.99 -33.30
C ALA A 361 -28.87 -4.51 -33.06
N ALA A 362 -27.74 -5.16 -33.40
CA ALA A 362 -27.47 -6.56 -33.12
C ALA A 362 -26.75 -6.80 -31.77
N GLY A 363 -26.46 -5.74 -31.01
CA GLY A 363 -25.66 -5.75 -29.79
C GLY A 363 -24.23 -5.26 -30.02
N TRP A 364 -23.37 -5.51 -29.04
CA TRP A 364 -21.97 -5.10 -29.07
C TRP A 364 -21.18 -5.83 -30.16
N THR A 365 -20.47 -5.07 -30.98
CA THR A 365 -19.71 -5.58 -32.13
C THR A 365 -18.31 -5.00 -32.14
N GLU A 366 -17.28 -5.88 -32.07
CA GLU A 366 -15.87 -5.48 -32.20
C GLU A 366 -15.63 -4.75 -33.51
N VAL A 367 -14.99 -3.59 -33.46
CA VAL A 367 -14.84 -2.67 -34.60
C VAL A 367 -13.63 -3.00 -35.47
N ARG A 368 -12.64 -3.69 -34.90
CA ARG A 368 -11.40 -4.09 -35.58
C ARG A 368 -11.50 -5.50 -36.13
N GLY A 369 -10.67 -5.78 -37.10
CA GLY A 369 -10.53 -7.09 -37.72
C GLY A 369 -9.34 -7.12 -38.65
N GLY A 370 -9.15 -8.26 -39.32
CA GLY A 370 -8.08 -8.43 -40.30
C GLY A 370 -8.57 -9.25 -41.47
N ASP A 371 -7.64 -9.63 -42.35
CA ASP A 371 -7.95 -10.42 -43.52
C ASP A 371 -7.81 -11.93 -43.21
N ASP A 372 -8.61 -12.77 -43.86
CA ASP A 372 -8.42 -14.23 -44.00
C ASP A 372 -8.26 -15.05 -42.70
N GLY A 373 -9.23 -14.99 -41.77
CA GLY A 373 -9.37 -15.95 -40.68
C GLY A 373 -8.14 -16.12 -39.79
N GLU A 374 -7.28 -15.10 -39.75
CA GLU A 374 -6.05 -15.12 -39.00
C GLU A 374 -6.37 -15.12 -37.50
N SER A 375 -5.96 -16.17 -36.80
CA SER A 375 -6.04 -16.16 -35.34
C SER A 375 -5.02 -15.16 -34.82
N PHE A 376 -5.44 -14.23 -33.97
CA PHE A 376 -4.58 -13.26 -33.29
C PHE A 376 -4.11 -13.85 -31.96
N PRO A 377 -2.86 -14.36 -31.86
CA PRO A 377 -2.41 -15.02 -30.65
C PRO A 377 -2.00 -14.00 -29.60
N TYR A 378 -2.53 -14.15 -28.39
CA TYR A 378 -2.14 -13.37 -27.23
C TYR A 378 -1.27 -14.21 -26.30
N THR A 379 -0.21 -13.62 -25.76
CA THR A 379 0.62 -14.30 -24.77
C THR A 379 -0.09 -14.39 -23.43
N ASP A 380 0.01 -15.54 -22.77
CA ASP A 380 -0.48 -15.71 -21.40
C ASP A 380 0.56 -15.21 -20.41
N GLU A 381 0.79 -13.90 -20.43
CA GLU A 381 1.64 -13.18 -19.48
C GLU A 381 0.80 -12.64 -18.33
N LEU A 382 1.24 -12.93 -17.11
CA LEU A 382 0.68 -12.42 -15.87
C LEU A 382 1.44 -11.16 -15.45
N ARG A 383 0.74 -10.03 -15.36
CA ARG A 383 1.18 -8.83 -14.65
C ARG A 383 0.58 -8.80 -13.26
N LEU A 384 1.37 -8.35 -12.29
CA LEU A 384 0.95 -8.15 -10.91
C LEU A 384 0.86 -6.66 -10.66
N LEU A 385 -0.35 -6.15 -10.46
CA LEU A 385 -0.58 -4.75 -10.12
C LEU A 385 -0.48 -4.58 -8.61
N SER A 386 0.43 -3.72 -8.17
CA SER A 386 0.59 -3.32 -6.77
C SER A 386 -0.60 -2.47 -6.29
N PRO A 387 -0.83 -2.33 -4.98
CA PRO A 387 -1.83 -1.39 -4.46
C PRO A 387 -1.64 0.02 -5.04
N GLY A 388 -2.69 0.58 -5.63
CA GLY A 388 -2.69 1.89 -6.29
C GLY A 388 -2.07 1.93 -7.69
N GLU A 389 -1.45 0.84 -8.16
CA GLU A 389 -0.87 0.76 -9.50
C GLU A 389 -1.97 0.81 -10.58
N ARG A 390 -1.65 1.46 -11.71
CA ARG A 390 -2.56 1.69 -12.83
C ARG A 390 -2.00 1.12 -14.13
N VAL A 391 -2.90 0.65 -14.97
CA VAL A 391 -2.63 0.36 -16.38
C VAL A 391 -3.50 1.29 -17.22
N SER A 392 -2.90 2.01 -18.16
CA SER A 392 -3.60 3.02 -18.95
C SER A 392 -3.52 2.69 -20.44
N TRP A 393 -4.62 2.94 -21.15
CA TRP A 393 -4.72 2.89 -22.60
C TRP A 393 -5.13 4.26 -23.12
N ALA A 394 -4.59 4.64 -24.27
CA ALA A 394 -4.95 5.86 -24.98
C ALA A 394 -5.22 5.54 -26.45
N PHE A 395 -6.35 6.01 -26.97
CA PHE A 395 -6.75 5.79 -28.36
C PHE A 395 -7.11 7.12 -29.00
N THR A 396 -6.57 7.40 -30.18
CA THR A 396 -7.08 8.51 -30.99
C THR A 396 -8.32 8.02 -31.74
N MET A 397 -9.41 8.77 -31.70
CA MET A 397 -10.68 8.43 -32.35
C MET A 397 -10.62 8.59 -33.88
N THR A 398 -9.83 7.72 -34.50
CA THR A 398 -9.68 7.52 -35.94
C THR A 398 -9.43 6.03 -36.20
N GLU A 399 -9.61 5.57 -37.44
CA GLU A 399 -9.41 4.16 -37.78
C GLU A 399 -7.99 3.69 -37.47
N ASP A 400 -6.98 4.50 -37.80
CA ASP A 400 -5.58 4.22 -37.50
C ASP A 400 -5.30 4.32 -35.99
N GLY A 401 -5.90 5.31 -35.31
CA GLY A 401 -5.68 5.56 -33.88
C GLY A 401 -6.25 4.49 -32.94
N LEU A 402 -7.23 3.70 -33.39
CA LEU A 402 -7.74 2.53 -32.63
C LEU A 402 -6.85 1.27 -32.79
N VAL A 403 -5.87 1.32 -33.69
CA VAL A 403 -4.97 0.20 -34.01
C VAL A 403 -3.54 0.51 -33.60
N GLU A 404 -3.10 1.76 -33.77
CA GLU A 404 -1.75 2.22 -33.48
C GLU A 404 -1.31 1.89 -32.05
N GLY A 405 -0.09 1.37 -31.91
CA GLY A 405 0.47 0.99 -30.61
C GLY A 405 -0.21 -0.22 -29.92
N GLY A 406 -1.30 -0.73 -30.50
CA GLY A 406 -2.05 -1.87 -29.98
C GLY A 406 -1.46 -3.23 -30.34
N PRO A 407 -2.01 -4.31 -29.76
CA PRO A 407 -1.66 -5.67 -30.14
C PRO A 407 -2.01 -5.89 -31.62
N HIS A 408 -1.11 -6.55 -32.35
CA HIS A 408 -1.31 -6.87 -33.77
C HIS A 408 -1.60 -5.65 -34.67
N ALA A 409 -1.05 -4.48 -34.33
CA ALA A 409 -1.19 -3.27 -35.13
C ALA A 409 -0.70 -3.41 -36.59
N ASP A 410 0.14 -4.41 -36.86
CA ASP A 410 0.60 -4.76 -38.21
C ASP A 410 -0.45 -5.52 -39.05
N ARG A 411 -1.56 -5.96 -38.44
CA ARG A 411 -2.56 -6.85 -39.06
C ARG A 411 -4.00 -6.40 -38.86
N LEU A 412 -4.30 -5.75 -37.73
CA LEU A 412 -5.63 -5.24 -37.46
C LEU A 412 -5.89 -3.94 -38.25
N ARG A 413 -7.15 -3.75 -38.64
CA ARG A 413 -7.69 -2.52 -39.20
C ARG A 413 -9.15 -2.34 -38.77
N VAL A 414 -9.63 -1.11 -38.80
CA VAL A 414 -11.05 -0.81 -38.53
C VAL A 414 -11.85 -0.92 -39.83
N CYS A 415 -13.00 -1.62 -39.77
CA CYS A 415 -13.95 -1.65 -40.88
C CYS A 415 -15.40 -1.88 -40.41
N PRO A 416 -16.38 -1.09 -40.89
CA PRO A 416 -16.27 0.09 -41.76
C PRO A 416 -15.60 1.28 -41.03
N THR A 417 -15.54 2.47 -41.65
CA THR A 417 -15.13 3.70 -40.95
C THR A 417 -15.98 3.91 -39.69
N LEU A 418 -15.41 4.57 -38.68
CA LEU A 418 -16.09 4.76 -37.39
C LEU A 418 -17.47 5.42 -37.59
N GLN A 419 -18.48 4.83 -36.97
CA GLN A 419 -19.85 5.31 -37.00
C GLN A 419 -20.15 6.04 -35.69
N PRO A 420 -20.86 7.17 -35.69
CA PRO A 420 -21.36 7.77 -34.46
C PRO A 420 -22.19 6.77 -33.65
N GLY A 421 -22.04 6.82 -32.32
CA GLY A 421 -22.74 5.92 -31.40
C GLY A 421 -21.94 5.66 -30.13
N ARG A 422 -22.40 4.67 -29.36
CA ARG A 422 -21.72 4.25 -28.14
C ARG A 422 -20.70 3.17 -28.39
N TYR A 423 -19.53 3.36 -27.80
CA TYR A 423 -18.42 2.43 -27.84
C TYR A 423 -18.15 1.93 -26.42
N ARG A 424 -17.60 0.72 -26.32
CA ARG A 424 -17.03 0.22 -25.08
C ARG A 424 -15.64 -0.34 -25.32
N PHE A 425 -14.81 -0.18 -24.31
CA PHE A 425 -13.56 -0.90 -24.16
C PHE A 425 -13.82 -2.07 -23.21
N VAL A 426 -13.42 -3.28 -23.61
CA VAL A 426 -13.55 -4.49 -22.78
C VAL A 426 -12.17 -5.07 -22.52
N PHE A 427 -11.71 -5.03 -21.28
CA PHE A 427 -10.51 -5.74 -20.87
C PHE A 427 -10.86 -7.16 -20.44
N TRP A 428 -10.17 -8.14 -21.01
CA TRP A 428 -10.37 -9.57 -20.75
C TRP A 428 -9.08 -10.26 -20.29
N GLY A 429 -8.08 -9.49 -19.87
CA GLY A 429 -6.95 -9.99 -19.11
C GLY A 429 -7.29 -10.31 -17.65
N ALA A 430 -8.50 -10.00 -17.18
CA ALA A 430 -8.99 -10.31 -15.84
C ALA A 430 -10.39 -10.94 -15.95
N GLU A 431 -11.19 -10.92 -14.88
CA GLU A 431 -12.64 -11.05 -15.08
C GLU A 431 -13.08 -9.98 -16.11
N PRO A 432 -13.78 -10.36 -17.20
CA PRO A 432 -14.08 -9.42 -18.27
C PRO A 432 -14.81 -8.17 -17.75
N VAL A 433 -14.22 -7.01 -18.00
CA VAL A 433 -14.69 -5.71 -17.48
C VAL A 433 -14.70 -4.66 -18.57
N ALA A 434 -15.77 -3.87 -18.58
CA ALA A 434 -16.01 -2.85 -19.59
C ALA A 434 -16.24 -1.46 -19.00
N VAL A 435 -15.94 -0.47 -19.84
CA VAL A 435 -16.35 0.92 -19.69
C VAL A 435 -16.79 1.46 -21.05
N ALA A 436 -17.69 2.44 -21.05
CA ALA A 436 -18.29 2.99 -22.26
C ALA A 436 -18.03 4.50 -22.41
N PHE A 437 -18.06 4.94 -23.66
CA PHE A 437 -17.98 6.34 -24.07
C PHE A 437 -18.73 6.53 -25.39
N ASP A 438 -19.11 7.77 -25.70
CA ASP A 438 -19.84 8.11 -26.93
C ASP A 438 -18.91 8.76 -27.96
N TYR A 439 -19.11 8.41 -29.23
CA TYR A 439 -18.42 9.00 -30.38
C TYR A 439 -19.44 9.70 -31.28
N GLU A 440 -19.20 10.97 -31.61
CA GLU A 440 -20.17 11.79 -32.37
C GLU A 440 -19.85 11.96 -33.86
N GLY A 441 -18.63 11.62 -34.31
CA GLY A 441 -18.24 11.68 -35.72
C GLY A 441 -16.98 12.47 -36.02
#